data_AF-A0A4Y2CXA3-F1
#
_entry.id   AF-A0A4Y2CXA3-F1
#
_cell.length_a   1.000
_cell.length_b   1.000
_cell.length_c   1.000
_cell.angle_alpha   90.00
_cell.angle_beta   90.00
_cell.angle_gamma   90.00
#
_symmetry.space_group_name_H-M   'P 1'
#
loop_
_entity.id
_entity.type
_entity.pdbx_description
1 polymer ?
#
loop_
_entity_poly.entity_id
_entity_poly.type
_entity_poly.pdbx_seq_one_letter_code
_entity_poly.pdbx_strand_id
1 'polypeptide(L)'
;MFTFEFPLKIQNPIDILEFFTCNNRSTAFPNSFIALRILLTIPAIVASGERGFSKLKLNKTYLRSSIQQERSNSLAIMSIESEISWCLDLDKILEDFPEKKAF
;
A
#
# COMPACT_ATOMS: atom_id res chain seq x y z
N MET A 1 -9.91 29.23 -45.58
CA MET A 1 -8.68 28.94 -44.81
C MET A 1 -9.06 29.01 -43.33
N PHE A 2 -9.47 27.90 -42.71
CA PHE A 2 -9.86 27.89 -41.30
C PHE A 2 -8.59 27.75 -40.45
N THR A 3 -8.19 28.83 -39.81
CA THR A 3 -7.07 28.86 -38.88
C THR A 3 -7.42 28.08 -37.63
N PHE A 4 -6.64 27.04 -37.35
CA PHE A 4 -6.73 26.24 -36.14
C PHE A 4 -6.11 27.04 -34.99
N GLU A 5 -6.88 27.91 -34.33
CA GLU A 5 -6.42 28.56 -33.10
C GLU A 5 -6.49 27.55 -31.96
N PHE A 6 -5.34 26.98 -31.61
CA PHE A 6 -5.15 26.35 -30.31
C PHE A 6 -5.19 27.45 -29.25
N PRO A 7 -5.97 27.32 -28.15
CA PRO A 7 -5.85 28.23 -27.03
C PRO A 7 -4.45 28.08 -26.42
N LEU A 8 -3.56 29.04 -26.71
CA LEU A 8 -2.16 29.05 -26.28
C LEU A 8 -1.97 29.30 -24.78
N LYS A 9 -3.05 29.49 -24.02
CA LYS A 9 -3.04 29.56 -22.54
C LYS A 9 -3.55 28.25 -21.95
N ILE A 10 -2.72 27.23 -22.01
CA ILE A 10 -2.96 25.98 -21.28
C ILE A 10 -2.37 26.18 -19.88
N GLN A 11 -3.23 26.32 -18.87
CA GLN A 11 -2.79 26.22 -17.47
C GLN A 11 -2.92 24.78 -16.94
N ASN A 12 -3.91 24.01 -17.41
CA ASN A 12 -4.08 22.61 -17.02
C ASN A 12 -4.28 21.67 -18.22
N PRO A 13 -3.66 20.47 -18.19
CA PRO A 13 -3.83 19.46 -19.23
C PRO A 13 -5.26 18.86 -19.28
N ILE A 14 -6.08 19.07 -18.25
CA ILE A 14 -7.48 18.66 -18.18
C ILE A 14 -8.35 19.54 -19.10
N ASP A 15 -8.09 20.84 -19.12
CA ASP A 15 -8.83 21.82 -19.94
C ASP A 15 -8.69 21.51 -21.44
N ILE A 16 -7.52 21.01 -21.84
CA ILE A 16 -7.26 20.52 -23.21
C ILE A 16 -8.16 19.31 -23.52
N LEU A 17 -8.24 18.35 -22.61
CA LEU A 17 -9.03 17.14 -22.80
C LEU A 17 -10.51 17.47 -22.96
N GLU A 18 -11.03 18.37 -22.13
CA GLU A 18 -12.42 18.83 -22.19
C GLU A 18 -12.72 19.58 -23.50
N PHE A 19 -11.79 20.41 -23.98
CA PHE A 19 -11.90 21.06 -25.29
C PHE A 19 -11.98 20.06 -26.45
N PHE A 20 -11.20 18.97 -26.41
CA PHE A 20 -11.26 17.92 -27.43
C PHE A 20 -12.58 17.15 -27.38
N THR A 21 -13.13 16.92 -26.19
CA THR A 21 -14.40 16.22 -25.98
C THR A 21 -15.61 17.08 -26.38
N CYS A 22 -15.68 18.35 -25.97
CA CYS A 22 -16.79 19.25 -26.30
C CYS A 22 -16.89 19.57 -27.79
N ASN A 23 -15.77 19.68 -28.51
CA ASN A 23 -15.77 19.99 -29.94
C ASN A 23 -15.88 18.75 -30.84
N ASN A 24 -16.15 17.57 -30.27
CA ASN A 24 -16.21 16.28 -30.98
C ASN A 24 -14.96 15.99 -31.85
N ARG A 25 -13.82 16.60 -31.52
CA ARG A 25 -12.55 16.47 -32.26
C ARG A 25 -11.74 15.23 -31.85
N SER A 26 -12.23 14.47 -30.88
CA SER A 26 -11.70 13.14 -30.54
C SER A 26 -11.66 12.19 -31.74
N THR A 27 -12.52 12.39 -32.74
CA THR A 27 -12.55 11.61 -34.00
C THR A 27 -11.55 12.11 -35.05
N ALA A 28 -11.21 13.41 -35.03
CA ALA A 28 -10.27 14.01 -35.98
C ALA A 28 -8.81 13.63 -35.68
N PHE A 29 -8.46 13.49 -34.40
CA PHE A 29 -7.12 13.09 -33.97
C PHE A 29 -7.19 12.06 -32.81
N PRO A 30 -7.55 10.80 -33.11
CA PRO A 30 -7.75 9.77 -32.09
C PRO A 30 -6.47 9.45 -31.32
N ASN A 31 -5.33 9.41 -32.01
CA ASN A 31 -4.04 9.06 -31.39
C ASN A 31 -3.56 10.11 -30.38
N SER A 32 -3.74 11.40 -30.67
CA SER A 32 -3.36 12.48 -29.73
C SER A 32 -4.28 12.51 -28.51
N PHE A 33 -5.58 12.25 -28.71
CA PHE A 33 -6.54 12.16 -27.61
C PHE A 33 -6.19 11.00 -26.66
N ILE A 34 -5.84 9.84 -27.21
CA ILE A 34 -5.39 8.68 -26.41
C ILE A 34 -4.09 8.99 -25.67
N ALA A 35 -3.10 9.61 -26.33
CA ALA A 35 -1.84 9.98 -25.70
C ALA A 35 -2.03 10.95 -24.53
N LEU A 36 -2.89 11.97 -24.67
CA LEU A 36 -3.23 12.90 -23.59
C LEU A 36 -3.91 12.20 -22.41
N ARG A 37 -4.84 11.26 -22.68
CA ARG A 37 -5.47 10.46 -21.62
C ARG A 37 -4.45 9.60 -20.87
N ILE A 38 -3.56 8.94 -21.59
CA ILE A 38 -2.50 8.11 -20.98
C ILE A 38 -1.58 8.97 -20.12
N LEU A 39 -1.13 10.12 -20.65
CA LEU A 39 -0.26 11.07 -19.93
C LEU A 39 -0.88 11.55 -18.61
N LEU A 40 -2.18 11.84 -18.61
CA LEU A 40 -2.92 12.26 -17.40
C LEU A 40 -3.17 11.11 -16.42
N THR A 41 -3.32 9.89 -16.93
CA THR A 41 -3.70 8.73 -16.12
C THR A 41 -2.50 8.05 -15.46
N ILE A 42 -1.32 8.07 -16.10
CA ILE A 42 -0.10 7.43 -15.56
C ILE A 42 0.24 7.96 -14.15
N PRO A 43 0.37 9.28 -13.91
CA PRO A 43 0.71 9.79 -12.57
C PRO A 43 -0.33 9.44 -11.51
N ALA A 44 -1.62 9.46 -11.88
CA ALA A 44 -2.72 9.13 -10.97
C ALA A 44 -2.71 7.64 -10.56
N ILE A 45 -2.49 6.73 -11.52
CA ILE A 45 -2.36 5.30 -11.24
C ILE A 45 -1.11 5.01 -10.42
N VAL A 46 0.03 5.60 -10.79
CA VAL A 46 1.31 5.40 -10.08
C VAL A 46 1.19 5.88 -8.64
N ALA A 47 0.70 7.09 -8.40
CA ALA A 47 0.52 7.61 -7.04
C ALA A 47 -0.45 6.76 -6.21
N SER A 48 -1.55 6.28 -6.80
CA SER A 48 -2.49 5.38 -6.13
C SER A 48 -1.87 4.03 -5.81
N GLY A 49 -1.10 3.47 -6.74
CA GLY A 49 -0.36 2.22 -6.56
C GLY A 49 0.68 2.34 -5.45
N GLU A 50 1.55 3.34 -5.52
CA GLU A 50 2.57 3.63 -4.50
C GLU A 50 1.94 3.84 -3.12
N ARG A 51 0.84 4.60 -3.04
CA ARG A 51 0.08 4.79 -1.80
C ARG A 51 -0.45 3.46 -1.26
N GLY A 52 -1.04 2.62 -2.12
CA GLY A 52 -1.53 1.30 -1.75
C GLY A 52 -0.41 0.37 -1.25
N PHE A 53 0.69 0.27 -1.97
CA PHE A 53 1.86 -0.53 -1.58
C PHE A 53 2.52 -0.03 -0.31
N SER A 54 2.60 1.29 -0.11
CA SER A 54 3.12 1.90 1.12
C SER A 54 2.27 1.50 2.34
N LYS A 55 0.94 1.52 2.21
CA LYS A 55 0.02 1.05 3.28
C LYS A 55 0.19 -0.44 3.57
N LEU A 56 0.33 -1.27 2.54
CA LEU A 56 0.59 -2.71 2.71
C LEU A 56 1.94 -2.96 3.40
N LYS A 57 2.98 -2.20 3.04
CA LYS A 57 4.29 -2.27 3.70
C LYS A 57 4.17 -1.95 5.19
N LEU A 58 3.47 -0.86 5.54
CA LEU A 58 3.23 -0.48 6.93
C LEU A 58 2.45 -1.55 7.71
N ASN A 59 1.37 -2.09 7.14
CA ASN A 59 0.58 -3.15 7.81
C ASN A 59 1.44 -4.42 8.05
N LYS A 60 2.18 -4.87 7.04
CA LYS A 60 3.11 -6.01 7.18
C LYS A 60 4.17 -5.77 8.25
N THR A 61 4.76 -4.57 8.28
CA THR A 61 5.73 -4.20 9.32
C THR A 61 5.09 -4.17 10.70
N TYR A 62 3.90 -3.59 10.84
CA TYR A 62 3.18 -3.52 12.11
C TYR A 62 2.88 -4.92 12.67
N LEU A 63 2.35 -5.84 11.86
CA LEU A 63 2.08 -7.21 12.29
C LEU A 63 3.37 -7.93 12.72
N ARG A 64 4.45 -7.80 11.95
CA ARG A 64 5.75 -8.37 12.31
C ARG A 64 6.27 -7.80 13.63
N SER A 65 6.21 -6.48 13.80
CA SER A 65 6.61 -5.80 15.03
C SER A 65 5.73 -6.20 16.21
N SER A 66 4.42 -6.35 16.03
CA SER A 66 3.50 -6.76 17.10
C SER A 66 3.79 -8.18 17.58
N ILE A 67 4.01 -9.14 16.67
CA ILE A 67 4.40 -10.52 17.03
C ILE A 67 5.76 -10.54 17.73
N GLN A 68 6.73 -9.77 17.21
CA GLN A 68 8.04 -9.66 17.84
C GLN A 68 7.95 -9.01 19.22
N GLN A 69 7.09 -8.00 19.39
CA GLN A 69 6.85 -7.33 20.66
C GLN A 69 6.20 -8.27 21.68
N GLU A 70 5.18 -9.04 21.28
CA GLU A 70 4.52 -10.02 22.16
C GLU A 70 5.53 -11.08 22.65
N ARG A 71 6.30 -11.67 21.72
CA ARG A 71 7.35 -12.64 22.06
C ARG A 71 8.47 -12.03 22.89
N SER A 72 8.83 -10.77 22.64
CA SER A 72 9.83 -10.07 23.44
C SER A 72 9.30 -9.73 24.84
N ASN A 73 8.00 -9.41 24.95
CA ASN A 73 7.35 -9.12 26.22
C ASN A 73 7.27 -10.37 27.09
N SER A 74 6.91 -11.53 26.51
CA SER A 74 6.94 -12.80 27.25
C SER A 74 8.34 -13.18 27.70
N LEU A 75 9.36 -12.98 26.85
CA LEU A 75 10.76 -13.19 27.24
C LEU A 75 11.22 -12.21 28.33
N ALA A 76 10.79 -10.95 28.29
CA ALA A 76 11.09 -9.99 29.34
C ALA A 76 10.50 -10.42 30.69
N ILE A 77 9.25 -10.91 30.69
CA ILE A 77 8.60 -11.46 31.89
C ILE A 77 9.38 -12.67 32.42
N MET A 78 9.77 -13.61 31.54
CA MET A 78 10.60 -14.77 31.95
C MET A 78 11.96 -14.35 32.51
N SER A 79 12.55 -13.27 32.00
CA SER A 79 13.83 -12.76 32.51
C SER A 79 13.69 -12.08 33.88
N ILE A 80 12.56 -11.40 34.13
CA ILE A 80 12.27 -10.78 35.43
C ILE A 80 11.98 -11.86 36.46
N GLU A 81 11.10 -12.80 36.13
CA GLU A 81 10.73 -13.94 36.99
C GLU A 81 11.71 -15.11 36.85
N SER A 82 12.97 -14.82 36.55
CA SER A 82 13.95 -15.86 36.21
C SER A 82 14.14 -16.86 37.33
N GLU A 83 14.18 -16.43 38.60
CA GLU A 83 14.29 -17.31 39.77
C GLU A 83 13.14 -18.32 39.86
N ILE A 84 11.92 -17.89 39.55
CA ILE A 84 10.73 -18.75 39.50
C ILE A 84 10.80 -19.67 38.27
N SER A 85 11.29 -19.15 37.14
CA SER A 85 11.52 -19.93 35.91
C SER A 85 12.56 -21.05 36.11
N TRP A 86 13.54 -20.89 36.99
CA TRP A 86 14.50 -21.94 37.33
C TRP A 86 13.91 -23.02 38.25
N CYS A 87 12.87 -22.68 39.01
CA CYS A 87 12.15 -23.64 39.86
C CYS A 87 11.07 -24.42 39.09
N LEU A 88 10.68 -23.93 37.90
CA LEU A 88 9.75 -24.61 37.00
C LEU A 88 10.43 -25.80 36.31
N ASP A 89 9.84 -26.98 36.49
CA ASP A 89 10.29 -28.24 35.90
C ASP A 89 9.92 -28.26 34.40
N LEU A 90 10.87 -27.86 33.55
CA LEU A 90 10.66 -27.74 32.11
C LEU A 90 10.28 -29.08 31.44
N ASP A 91 10.73 -30.20 32.00
CA ASP A 91 10.41 -31.54 31.50
C ASP A 91 8.92 -31.85 31.68
N LYS A 92 8.33 -31.49 32.83
CA LYS A 92 6.88 -31.61 33.05
C LYS A 92 6.08 -30.68 32.16
N ILE A 93 6.54 -29.45 31.94
CA ILE A 93 5.86 -28.51 31.03
C ILE A 93 5.87 -29.04 29.60
N LEU A 94 6.98 -29.66 29.17
CA LEU A 94 7.11 -30.25 27.83
C LEU A 94 6.20 -31.48 27.64
N GLU A 95 5.98 -32.27 28.69
CA GLU A 95 5.04 -33.40 28.71
C GLU A 95 3.57 -32.91 28.72
N ASP A 96 3.26 -31.85 29.46
CA ASP A 96 1.93 -31.22 29.53
C ASP A 96 1.55 -30.44 28.25
N PHE A 97 2.55 -29.92 27.53
CA PHE A 97 2.35 -29.09 26.34
C PHE A 97 1.56 -29.78 25.21
N PRO A 98 1.87 -31.02 24.80
CA PRO A 98 1.07 -31.75 23.82
C PRO A 98 -0.35 -32.03 24.31
N GLU A 99 -0.58 -32.29 25.60
CA GLU A 99 -1.92 -32.53 26.15
C GLU A 99 -2.82 -31.29 26.07
N LYS A 100 -2.25 -30.10 26.32
CA LYS A 100 -3.00 -28.82 26.26
C LYS A 100 -3.11 -28.24 24.85
N LYS A 101 -2.24 -28.62 23.92
CA LYS A 101 -2.30 -28.20 22.51
C LYS A 101 -3.29 -29.01 21.67
N ALA A 102 -3.82 -30.11 22.22
CA ALA A 102 -4.78 -30.98 21.55
C ALA A 102 -6.24 -30.45 21.55
N PHE A 103 -6.49 -29.24 22.04
CA PHE A 103 -7.78 -28.54 21.96
C PHE A 103 -7.71 -27.28 21.10
#